data_AF-A0A9Q3BWA3-F1
#
_entry.id   AF-A0A9Q3BWA3-F1
#
_cell.length_a   1.000
_cell.length_b   1.000
_cell.length_c   1.000
_cell.angle_alpha   90.00
_cell.angle_beta   90.00
_cell.angle_gamma   90.00
#
_symmetry.space_group_name_H-M   'P 1'
#
loop_
_entity.id
_entity.type
_entity.pdbx_description
1 polymer ?
#
loop_
_entity_poly.entity_id
_entity_poly.type
_entity_poly.pdbx_seq_one_letter_code
_entity_poly.pdbx_strand_id
1 'polypeptide(L)'
;MGSSSHGSLKAAEWALLYKFYIPFLIISQQMSLDEHKSTNTQINMGQSEELANELTKYTFHLISAINIATSWTISTDDANAFFEHWKKFHLSNQHLFPKQKIKPNHNFSDHIPKLFQHWSPAQASATWGYEHLIGVFAKMSKNNKICMSIHKINIHID
;
A
#
# COMPACT_ATOMS: atom_id res chain seq x y z
N MET A 1 -12.12 11.76 -12.10
CA MET A 1 -10.98 11.69 -11.16
C MET A 1 -9.75 12.20 -11.88
N GLY A 2 -9.35 13.47 -11.66
CA GLY A 2 -8.25 14.09 -12.42
C GLY A 2 -8.38 15.59 -12.71
N SER A 3 -9.41 16.29 -12.20
CA SER A 3 -9.43 17.76 -12.24
C SER A 3 -8.90 18.34 -10.93
N SER A 4 -8.14 19.44 -11.03
CA SER A 4 -7.48 20.13 -9.90
C SER A 4 -8.44 20.62 -8.80
N SER A 5 -9.75 20.64 -9.08
CA SER A 5 -10.80 21.04 -8.15
C SER A 5 -11.27 19.93 -7.20
N HIS A 6 -10.96 18.67 -7.51
CA HIS A 6 -11.27 17.55 -6.63
C HIS A 6 -10.00 17.25 -5.84
N GLY A 7 -9.98 17.63 -4.56
CA GLY A 7 -8.82 17.52 -3.70
C GLY A 7 -8.15 16.14 -3.75
N SER A 8 -6.84 16.10 -3.57
CA SER A 8 -6.09 14.84 -3.53
C SER A 8 -6.62 13.96 -2.39
N LEU A 9 -6.86 12.67 -2.71
CA LEU A 9 -7.19 11.66 -1.72
C LEU A 9 -6.12 11.67 -0.61
N LYS A 10 -6.55 11.76 0.64
CA LYS A 10 -5.69 11.69 1.81
C LYS A 10 -5.08 10.29 1.89
N ALA A 11 -3.90 10.16 2.49
CA ALA A 11 -3.21 8.87 2.64
C ALA A 11 -4.10 7.78 3.27
N ALA A 12 -4.96 8.15 4.23
CA ALA A 12 -5.92 7.25 4.85
C ALA A 12 -6.99 6.73 3.85
N GLU A 13 -7.43 7.57 2.92
CA GLU A 13 -8.42 7.19 1.90
C GLU A 13 -7.79 6.26 0.86
N TRP A 14 -6.54 6.49 0.48
CA TRP A 14 -5.76 5.54 -0.31
C TRP A 14 -5.59 4.19 0.40
N ALA A 15 -5.27 4.20 1.70
CA ALA A 15 -5.15 2.98 2.47
C ALA A 15 -6.48 2.21 2.50
N LEU A 16 -7.61 2.90 2.69
CA LEU A 16 -8.94 2.29 2.67
C LEU A 16 -9.26 1.67 1.30
N LEU A 17 -8.95 2.38 0.21
CA LEU A 17 -9.08 1.89 -1.16
C LEU A 17 -8.35 0.56 -1.35
N TYR A 18 -7.06 0.51 -1.03
CA TYR A 18 -6.25 -0.67 -1.25
C TYR A 18 -6.59 -1.83 -0.29
N LYS A 19 -6.94 -1.54 0.96
CA LYS A 19 -7.17 -2.59 1.97
C LYS A 19 -8.56 -3.24 1.89
N PHE A 20 -9.58 -2.50 1.45
CA PHE A 20 -10.97 -2.96 1.53
C PHE A 20 -11.66 -2.97 0.17
N TYR A 21 -11.65 -1.84 -0.53
CA TYR A 21 -12.42 -1.71 -1.77
C TYR A 21 -11.86 -2.56 -2.91
N ILE A 22 -10.53 -2.60 -3.08
CA ILE A 22 -9.92 -3.42 -4.13
C ILE A 22 -10.12 -4.93 -3.88
N PRO A 23 -9.89 -5.49 -2.68
CA PRO A 23 -10.23 -6.88 -2.38
C PRO A 23 -11.71 -7.19 -2.60
N PHE A 24 -12.60 -6.29 -2.16
CA PHE A 24 -14.03 -6.47 -2.32
C PHE A 24 -14.46 -6.51 -3.79
N LEU A 25 -13.92 -5.60 -4.60
CA LEU A 25 -14.18 -5.57 -6.05
C LEU A 25 -13.74 -6.89 -6.71
N ILE A 26 -12.56 -7.40 -6.35
CA ILE A 26 -12.03 -8.66 -6.89
C ILE A 26 -12.94 -9.84 -6.52
N ILE A 27 -13.33 -9.95 -5.24
CA ILE A 27 -14.23 -11.00 -4.77
C ILE A 27 -15.58 -10.91 -5.51
N SER A 28 -16.14 -9.71 -5.66
CA SER A 28 -17.41 -9.52 -6.37
C SER A 28 -17.34 -9.91 -7.85
N GLN A 29 -16.22 -9.61 -8.53
CA GLN A 29 -16.01 -10.03 -9.91
C GLN A 29 -15.92 -11.56 -10.02
N GLN A 30 -15.21 -12.20 -9.11
CA GLN A 30 -15.03 -13.64 -9.12
C GLN A 30 -16.36 -14.39 -8.86
N MET A 31 -17.16 -13.92 -7.90
CA MET A 31 -18.51 -14.45 -7.65
C MET A 31 -19.42 -14.32 -8.89
N SER A 32 -19.36 -13.19 -9.60
CA SER A 32 -20.17 -12.99 -10.81
C SER A 32 -19.77 -13.91 -11.98
N LEU A 33 -18.48 -14.28 -12.08
CA LEU A 33 -18.00 -15.19 -13.11
C LEU A 33 -18.42 -16.63 -12.83
N ASP A 34 -18.50 -17.03 -11.56
CA ASP A 34 -18.91 -18.38 -11.18
C ASP A 34 -20.42 -18.64 -11.40
N GLU A 35 -21.28 -17.61 -11.27
CA GLU A 35 -22.70 -17.72 -11.63
C GLU A 35 -22.90 -17.99 -13.14
N HIS A 36 -22.08 -17.35 -13.99
CA HIS A 36 -22.18 -17.49 -15.45
C HIS A 36 -21.59 -18.79 -16.01
N LYS A 37 -20.78 -19.53 -15.25
CA LYS A 37 -20.27 -20.86 -15.64
C LYS A 37 -21.35 -21.94 -15.75
N SER A 38 -22.51 -21.72 -15.12
CA SER A 38 -23.64 -22.67 -15.19
C SER A 38 -24.35 -22.67 -16.56
N THR A 39 -24.04 -21.74 -17.47
CA THR A 39 -24.70 -21.60 -18.78
C THR A 39 -23.71 -21.73 -19.95
N ASN A 40 -23.56 -22.97 -20.43
CA ASN A 40 -22.90 -23.49 -21.63
C ASN A 40 -22.42 -22.48 -22.72
N THR A 41 -21.37 -21.69 -22.46
CA THR A 41 -20.77 -20.77 -23.45
C THR A 41 -19.23 -20.83 -23.42
N GLN A 42 -18.65 -21.98 -23.73
CA GLN A 42 -17.24 -22.28 -23.38
C GLN A 42 -16.13 -21.76 -24.32
N ILE A 43 -16.43 -21.26 -25.53
CA ILE A 43 -15.38 -21.20 -26.56
C ILE A 43 -14.45 -19.96 -26.48
N ASN A 44 -14.86 -18.88 -25.79
CA ASN A 44 -14.04 -17.67 -25.60
C ASN A 44 -13.83 -17.26 -24.13
N MET A 45 -14.35 -18.03 -23.17
CA MET A 45 -14.37 -17.66 -21.75
C MET A 45 -13.06 -17.99 -21.01
N GLY A 46 -12.36 -19.06 -21.43
CA GLY A 46 -11.18 -19.57 -20.71
C GLY A 46 -10.02 -18.59 -20.61
N GLN A 47 -9.71 -17.85 -21.68
CA GLN A 47 -8.63 -16.84 -21.66
C GLN A 47 -8.95 -15.63 -20.77
N SER A 48 -10.23 -15.23 -20.73
CA SER A 48 -10.70 -14.13 -19.88
C SER A 48 -10.66 -14.52 -18.40
N GLU A 49 -11.03 -15.77 -18.10
CA GLU A 49 -10.98 -16.33 -16.74
C GLU A 49 -9.55 -16.51 -16.23
N GLU A 50 -8.64 -17.00 -17.07
CA GLU A 50 -7.23 -17.16 -16.71
C GLU A 50 -6.59 -15.80 -16.38
N LEU A 51 -6.84 -14.78 -17.22
CA LEU A 51 -6.37 -13.42 -16.96
C LEU A 51 -6.95 -12.83 -15.67
N ALA A 52 -8.25 -13.04 -15.41
CA ALA A 52 -8.91 -12.58 -14.19
C ALA A 52 -8.29 -13.25 -12.95
N ASN A 53 -8.06 -14.57 -13.00
CA ASN A 53 -7.42 -15.32 -11.92
C ASN A 53 -5.99 -14.83 -11.65
N GLU A 54 -5.20 -14.56 -12.69
CA GLU A 54 -3.85 -14.02 -12.54
C GLU A 54 -3.87 -12.60 -11.95
N LEU A 55 -4.81 -11.74 -12.37
CA LEU A 55 -4.98 -10.41 -11.81
C LEU A 55 -5.41 -10.44 -10.34
N THR A 56 -6.28 -11.40 -9.96
CA THR A 56 -6.65 -11.66 -8.57
C THR A 56 -5.42 -12.04 -7.74
N LYS A 57 -4.63 -13.03 -8.18
CA LYS A 57 -3.42 -13.45 -7.46
C LYS A 57 -2.41 -12.31 -7.32
N TYR A 58 -2.16 -11.59 -8.41
CA TYR A 58 -1.31 -10.41 -8.45
C TYR A 58 -1.72 -9.39 -7.38
N THR A 59 -3.03 -9.07 -7.33
CA THR A 59 -3.54 -8.07 -6.41
C THR A 59 -3.55 -8.55 -4.97
N PHE A 60 -3.90 -9.82 -4.73
CA PHE A 60 -3.83 -10.45 -3.42
C PHE A 60 -2.41 -10.35 -2.84
N HIS A 61 -1.40 -10.76 -3.59
CA HIS A 61 -0.01 -10.71 -3.13
C HIS A 61 0.45 -9.27 -2.83
N LEU A 62 0.09 -8.30 -3.68
CA LEU A 62 0.40 -6.90 -3.44
C LEU A 62 -0.23 -6.39 -2.12
N ILE A 63 -1.51 -6.66 -1.92
CA ILE A 63 -2.26 -6.17 -0.75
C ILE A 63 -1.75 -6.83 0.53
N SER A 64 -1.45 -8.14 0.51
CA SER A 64 -0.83 -8.83 1.64
C SER A 64 0.51 -8.21 2.03
N ALA A 65 1.38 -7.92 1.06
CA ALA A 65 2.66 -7.26 1.32
C ALA A 65 2.47 -5.85 1.92
N ILE A 66 1.56 -5.05 1.37
CA ILE A 66 1.23 -3.71 1.90
C ILE A 66 0.67 -3.79 3.32
N ASN A 67 -0.20 -4.76 3.61
CA ASN A 67 -0.77 -4.94 4.94
C ASN A 67 0.31 -5.25 5.97
N ILE A 68 1.24 -6.14 5.66
CA ILE A 68 2.38 -6.43 6.53
C ILE A 68 3.24 -5.17 6.71
N ALA A 69 3.60 -4.49 5.62
CA ALA A 69 4.47 -3.32 5.70
C ALA A 69 3.88 -2.13 6.44
N THR A 70 2.55 -2.06 6.52
CA THR A 70 1.83 -1.01 7.25
C THR A 70 1.38 -1.46 8.64
N SER A 71 1.78 -2.64 9.09
CA SER A 71 1.51 -3.12 10.45
C SER A 71 2.24 -2.27 11.49
N TRP A 72 1.66 -2.20 12.70
CA TRP A 72 2.27 -1.54 13.86
C TRP A 72 3.31 -2.41 14.56
N THR A 73 3.27 -3.71 14.33
CA THR A 73 4.21 -4.71 14.86
C THR A 73 4.58 -5.67 13.75
N ILE A 74 5.85 -6.09 13.70
CA ILE A 74 6.36 -7.04 12.71
C ILE A 74 7.27 -8.03 13.41
N SER A 75 6.96 -9.31 13.22
CA SER A 75 7.81 -10.43 13.60
C SER A 75 8.75 -10.84 12.46
N THR A 76 9.69 -11.75 12.75
CA THR A 76 10.54 -12.35 11.69
C THR A 76 9.70 -13.12 10.67
N ASP A 77 8.63 -13.79 11.11
CA ASP A 77 7.73 -14.53 10.23
C ASP A 77 6.96 -13.59 9.30
N ASP A 78 6.52 -12.43 9.80
CA ASP A 78 5.90 -11.40 8.97
C ASP A 78 6.86 -10.86 7.91
N ALA A 79 8.14 -10.66 8.27
CA ALA A 79 9.16 -10.23 7.31
C ALA A 79 9.39 -11.28 6.20
N ASN A 80 9.39 -12.57 6.55
CA ASN A 80 9.47 -13.66 5.58
C ASN A 80 8.21 -13.74 4.71
N ALA A 81 7.03 -13.58 5.32
CA ALA A 81 5.76 -13.55 4.60
C ALA A 81 5.72 -12.37 3.61
N PHE A 82 6.16 -11.17 4.03
CA PHE A 82 6.30 -10.02 3.14
C PHE A 82 7.16 -10.39 1.93
N PHE A 83 8.35 -10.96 2.16
CA PHE A 83 9.27 -11.33 1.09
C PHE A 83 8.61 -12.29 0.09
N GLU A 84 7.91 -13.32 0.58
CA GLU A 84 7.22 -14.30 -0.28
C GLU A 84 6.06 -13.67 -1.08
N HIS A 85 5.24 -12.83 -0.43
CA HIS A 85 4.17 -12.11 -1.13
C HIS A 85 4.74 -11.14 -2.16
N TRP A 86 5.77 -10.39 -1.81
CA TRP A 86 6.42 -9.42 -2.70
C TRP A 86 7.06 -10.09 -3.92
N LYS A 87 7.75 -11.22 -3.72
CA LYS A 87 8.31 -12.04 -4.79
C LYS A 87 7.24 -12.54 -5.76
N LYS A 88 6.14 -13.10 -5.24
CA LYS A 88 5.02 -13.59 -6.08
C LYS A 88 4.36 -12.47 -6.85
N PHE A 89 4.14 -11.32 -6.20
CA PHE A 89 3.68 -10.10 -6.88
C PHE A 89 4.60 -9.71 -8.04
N HIS A 90 5.93 -9.72 -7.84
CA HIS A 90 6.90 -9.38 -8.89
C HIS A 90 6.84 -10.32 -10.09
N LEU A 91 6.75 -11.64 -9.84
CA LEU A 91 6.61 -12.63 -10.89
C LEU A 91 5.33 -12.42 -11.70
N SER A 92 4.19 -12.23 -11.02
CA SER A 92 2.92 -11.93 -11.69
C SER A 92 2.95 -10.59 -12.43
N ASN A 93 3.60 -9.55 -11.88
CA ASN A 93 3.73 -8.25 -12.53
C ASN A 93 4.50 -8.35 -13.85
N GLN A 94 5.61 -9.11 -13.87
CA GLN A 94 6.41 -9.30 -15.07
C GLN A 94 5.63 -10.09 -16.14
N HIS A 95 4.85 -11.08 -15.71
CA HIS A 95 4.00 -11.87 -16.61
C HIS A 95 2.84 -11.05 -17.21
N LEU A 96 2.09 -10.33 -16.37
CA LEU A 96 0.92 -9.54 -16.77
C LEU A 96 1.30 -8.26 -17.51
N PHE A 97 2.43 -7.65 -17.16
CA PHE A 97 2.85 -6.34 -17.69
C PHE A 97 4.32 -6.38 -18.19
N PRO A 98 4.65 -7.18 -19.21
CA PRO A 98 6.04 -7.44 -19.62
C PRO A 98 6.77 -6.19 -20.16
N LYS A 99 6.02 -5.19 -20.63
CA LYS A 99 6.59 -3.93 -21.14
C LYS A 99 6.86 -2.90 -20.03
N GLN A 100 6.39 -3.16 -18.81
CA GLN A 100 6.53 -2.22 -17.71
C GLN A 100 7.95 -2.25 -17.16
N LYS A 101 8.61 -1.08 -17.14
CA LYS A 101 9.93 -0.95 -16.52
C LYS A 101 9.81 -0.99 -14.99
N ILE A 102 10.75 -1.68 -14.34
CA ILE A 102 10.87 -1.69 -12.88
C ILE A 102 11.22 -0.28 -12.43
N LYS A 103 10.44 0.25 -11.48
CA LYS A 103 10.71 1.55 -10.86
C LYS A 103 11.72 1.38 -9.72
N PRO A 104 12.55 2.41 -9.42
CA PRO A 104 13.46 2.35 -8.28
C PRO A 104 12.76 1.98 -6.96
N ASN A 105 11.54 2.47 -6.75
CA ASN A 105 10.77 2.15 -5.54
C ASN A 105 10.49 0.65 -5.39
N HIS A 106 10.30 -0.10 -6.49
CA HIS A 106 10.13 -1.54 -6.40
C HIS A 106 11.42 -2.24 -5.94
N ASN A 107 12.57 -1.78 -6.44
CA ASN A 107 13.87 -2.29 -5.99
C ASN A 107 14.13 -1.94 -4.52
N PHE A 108 13.76 -0.74 -4.07
CA PHE A 108 13.84 -0.40 -2.65
C PHE A 108 12.95 -1.28 -1.78
N SER A 109 11.77 -1.66 -2.27
CA SER A 109 10.87 -2.56 -1.55
C SER A 109 11.48 -3.96 -1.33
N ASP A 110 12.40 -4.42 -2.18
CA ASP A 110 13.08 -5.70 -1.99
C ASP A 110 13.94 -5.71 -0.71
N HIS A 111 14.32 -4.55 -0.19
CA HIS A 111 15.07 -4.40 1.05
C HIS A 111 14.20 -4.29 2.31
N ILE A 112 12.89 -4.12 2.16
CA ILE A 112 11.96 -3.92 3.28
C ILE A 112 12.03 -5.05 4.34
N PRO A 113 12.09 -6.35 3.99
CA PRO A 113 12.23 -7.42 4.99
C PRO A 113 13.44 -7.25 5.90
N LYS A 114 14.58 -6.85 5.31
CA LYS A 114 15.80 -6.58 6.07
C LYS A 114 15.61 -5.35 6.95
N LEU A 115 14.94 -4.31 6.45
CA LEU A 115 14.65 -3.11 7.24
C LEU A 115 13.77 -3.43 8.46
N PHE A 116 12.76 -4.29 8.31
CA PHE A 116 11.92 -4.70 9.44
C PHE A 116 12.71 -5.36 10.57
N GLN A 117 13.67 -6.21 10.24
CA GLN A 117 14.49 -6.91 11.23
C GLN A 117 15.41 -5.95 12.01
N HIS A 118 15.81 -4.83 11.41
CA HIS A 118 16.75 -3.88 12.04
C HIS A 118 16.06 -2.68 12.70
N TRP A 119 14.96 -2.21 12.12
CA TRP A 119 14.35 -0.93 12.47
C TRP A 119 12.89 -1.04 12.90
N SER A 120 12.35 -2.27 13.00
CA SER A 120 10.94 -2.51 13.30
C SER A 120 10.03 -2.00 12.14
N PRO A 121 8.69 -2.03 12.26
CA PRO A 121 7.80 -1.66 11.16
C PRO A 121 7.96 -0.23 10.65
N ALA A 122 7.61 -0.02 9.39
CA ALA A 122 7.77 1.27 8.72
C ALA A 122 7.05 2.42 9.44
N GLN A 123 5.96 2.15 10.16
CA GLN A 123 5.24 3.15 10.96
C GLN A 123 6.11 3.72 12.09
N ALA A 124 6.95 2.89 12.72
CA ALA A 124 7.84 3.31 13.80
C ALA A 124 9.05 4.10 13.27
N SER A 125 9.48 3.82 12.05
CA SER A 125 10.61 4.48 11.40
C SER A 125 10.19 5.58 10.40
N ALA A 126 8.90 5.93 10.34
CA ALA A 126 8.38 6.84 9.33
C ALA A 126 8.89 8.27 9.55
N THR A 127 9.27 8.95 8.47
CA THR A 127 9.77 10.33 8.54
C THR A 127 8.67 11.37 8.80
N TRP A 128 7.40 10.98 8.79
CA TRP A 128 6.27 11.90 8.86
C TRP A 128 6.23 12.69 10.17
N GLY A 129 6.66 12.07 11.28
CA GLY A 129 6.84 12.78 12.55
C GLY A 129 7.88 13.90 12.45
N TYR A 130 8.98 13.66 11.73
CA TYR A 130 10.01 14.67 11.48
C TYR A 130 9.54 15.75 10.51
N GLU A 131 8.75 15.42 9.48
CA GLU A 131 8.14 16.41 8.58
C GLU A 131 7.21 17.36 9.34
N HIS A 132 6.41 16.83 10.27
CA HIS A 132 5.58 17.65 11.15
C HIS A 132 6.44 18.58 12.01
N LEU A 133 7.50 18.05 12.65
CA LEU A 133 8.43 18.83 13.45
C LEU A 133 9.14 19.92 12.64
N ILE A 134 9.59 19.61 11.42
CA ILE A 134 10.18 20.59 10.50
C ILE A 134 9.17 21.70 10.20
N GLY A 135 7.90 21.36 9.94
CA GLY A 135 6.84 22.33 9.74
C GLY A 135 6.60 23.23 10.95
N VAL A 136 6.70 22.67 12.17
CA VAL A 136 6.65 23.43 13.42
C VAL A 136 7.86 24.35 13.56
N PHE A 137 9.07 23.85 13.35
CA PHE A 137 10.31 24.63 13.42
C PHE A 137 10.36 25.73 12.36
N ALA A 138 9.88 25.48 11.15
CA ALA A 138 9.78 26.49 10.09
C ALA A 138 8.87 27.67 10.47
N LYS A 139 7.89 27.45 11.36
CA LYS A 139 6.99 28.48 11.88
C LYS A 139 7.53 29.19 13.13
N MET A 140 8.58 28.65 13.77
CA MET A 140 9.22 29.31 14.89
C MET A 140 10.02 30.52 14.42
N SER A 141 10.00 31.60 15.21
CA SER A 141 10.74 32.82 14.90
C SER A 141 12.24 32.53 14.87
N LYS A 142 12.88 32.83 13.72
CA LYS A 142 14.31 32.57 13.49
C LYS A 142 15.26 33.42 14.35
N ASN A 143 14.74 34.36 15.16
CA ASN A 143 15.53 35.36 15.89
C ASN A 143 15.42 35.24 17.41
N ASN A 144 15.63 34.05 18.00
CA ASN A 144 15.71 33.81 19.46
C ASN A 144 14.53 34.33 20.31
N LYS A 145 13.43 34.73 19.68
CA LYS A 145 12.18 35.06 20.38
C LYS A 145 11.37 33.79 20.44
N ILE A 146 11.39 33.11 21.59
CA ILE A 146 10.37 32.11 21.91
C ILE A 146 9.03 32.86 21.87
N CYS A 147 8.35 32.75 20.75
CA CYS A 147 7.08 33.42 20.52
C CYS A 147 6.06 32.79 21.49
N MET A 148 5.37 33.61 22.27
CA MET A 148 4.36 33.19 23.26
C MET A 148 3.21 32.33 22.70
N SER A 149 3.18 32.09 21.38
CA SER A 149 2.23 31.22 20.70
C SER A 149 2.34 29.73 21.07
N ILE A 150 3.42 29.28 21.74
CA ILE A 150 3.57 27.88 22.19
C ILE A 150 2.58 27.56 23.34
N HIS A 151 2.05 28.57 24.03
CA HIS A 151 1.11 28.39 25.15
C HIS A 151 -0.28 27.84 24.74
N LYS A 152 -0.53 27.58 23.44
CA LYS A 152 -1.82 27.04 22.95
C LYS A 152 -1.73 25.65 22.32
N ILE A 153 -0.56 25.00 22.31
CA ILE A 153 -0.44 23.63 21.81
C ILE A 153 -0.75 22.69 22.98
N ASN A 154 -2.05 22.40 23.18
CA ASN A 154 -2.47 21.29 24.04
C ASN A 154 -1.95 19.99 23.42
N ILE A 155 -0.93 19.42 24.06
CA ILE A 155 -0.46 18.08 23.77
C ILE A 155 -1.41 17.13 24.52
N HIS A 156 -2.51 16.73 23.87
CA HIS A 156 -3.25 15.55 24.31
C HIS A 156 -2.53 14.32 23.75
N ILE A 157 -1.92 13.57 24.67
CA ILE A 157 -1.47 12.20 24.43
C ILE A 157 -2.62 11.33 24.93
N ASP A 158 -3.37 10.77 23.99
CA ASP A 158 -4.21 9.58 24.19
C ASP A 158 -3.68 8.48 23.26
#